data_AF-A0A511ZCH9-F1
#
_entry.id   AF-A0A511ZCH9-F1
#
_cell.length_a   1.000
_cell.length_b   1.000
_cell.length_c   1.000
_cell.angle_alpha   90.00
_cell.angle_beta   90.00
_cell.angle_gamma   90.00
#
_symmetry.space_group_name_H-M   'P 1'
#
loop_
_entity.id
_entity.type
_entity.pdbx_description
1 polymer ?
#
loop_
_entity_poly.entity_id
_entity_poly.type
_entity_poly.pdbx_seq_one_letter_code
_entity_poly.pdbx_strand_id
1 'polypeptide(L)' 'MDKRQNGQVDELKNRLHQFLEKLESIEPETTDLNEIDQLISLIDELEEQMNQIKKDQ' A
#
# COMPACT_ATOMS: atom_id res chain seq x y z
N MET A 1 16.75 -17.78 -4.07
CA MET A 1 15.60 -16.88 -3.81
C MET A 1 15.62 -16.53 -2.34
N ASP A 2 16.11 -15.34 -2.03
CA ASP A 2 16.53 -14.91 -0.72
C ASP A 2 15.35 -14.74 0.25
N LYS A 3 15.44 -15.37 1.43
CA LYS A 3 14.41 -15.30 2.48
C LYS A 3 14.02 -13.86 2.89
N ARG A 4 14.92 -12.89 2.68
CA ARG A 4 14.70 -11.46 2.95
C ARG A 4 13.73 -10.83 1.96
N GLN A 5 13.86 -11.12 0.67
CA GLN A 5 12.95 -10.60 -0.36
C GLN A 5 11.55 -11.17 -0.19
N ASN A 6 11.43 -12.46 0.11
CA ASN A 6 10.12 -13.07 0.36
C ASN A 6 9.40 -12.39 1.54
N GLY A 7 10.13 -12.07 2.61
CA GLY A 7 9.59 -11.32 3.75
C GLY A 7 9.14 -9.90 3.38
N GLN A 8 9.92 -9.16 2.59
CA GLN A 8 9.56 -7.80 2.13
C GLN A 8 8.33 -7.81 1.22
N VAL A 9 8.22 -8.81 0.34
CA VAL A 9 7.05 -8.97 -0.53
C VAL A 9 5.81 -9.34 0.28
N ASP A 10 5.93 -10.20 1.28
CA ASP A 10 4.80 -10.59 2.14
C ASP A 10 4.34 -9.43 3.05
N GLU A 11 5.25 -8.56 3.51
CA GLU A 11 4.91 -7.33 4.22
C GLU A 11 4.12 -6.35 3.34
N LEU A 12 4.55 -6.15 2.09
CA LEU A 12 3.84 -5.33 1.11
C LEU A 12 2.43 -5.83 0.82
N LYS A 13 2.26 -7.15 0.71
CA LYS A 13 0.92 -7.76 0.56
C LYS A 13 0.03 -7.47 1.77
N ASN A 14 0.58 -7.57 2.98
CA ASN A 14 -0.18 -7.26 4.20
C ASN A 14 -0.58 -5.77 4.25
N ARG A 15 0.34 -4.85 3.91
CA ARG A 15 0.04 -3.42 3.84
C ARG A 15 -1.02 -3.10 2.77
N LEU A 16 -0.93 -3.74 1.61
CA LEU A 16 -1.95 -3.59 0.55
C LEU A 16 -3.32 -4.10 1.03
N HIS A 17 -3.37 -5.21 1.76
CA HIS A 17 -4.61 -5.72 2.32
C HIS A 17 -5.25 -4.73 3.30
N GLN A 18 -4.45 -4.16 4.21
CA GLN A 18 -4.91 -3.13 5.15
C GLN A 18 -5.38 -1.86 4.42
N PHE A 19 -4.69 -1.49 3.33
CA PHE A 19 -5.12 -0.38 2.49
C PHE A 19 -6.50 -0.64 1.86
N LEU A 20 -6.74 -1.86 1.36
CA LEU A 20 -8.03 -2.25 0.79
C LEU A 20 -9.15 -2.24 1.84
N GLU A 21 -8.90 -2.78 3.04
CA GLU A 21 -9.86 -2.72 4.14
C GLU A 21 -10.20 -1.26 4.51
N LYS A 22 -9.19 -0.40 4.56
CA LYS A 22 -9.39 1.03 4.79
C LYS A 22 -10.23 1.66 3.67
N LEU A 23 -9.92 1.36 2.42
CA LEU A 23 -10.67 1.87 1.26
C LEU A 23 -12.15 1.41 1.27
N GLU A 24 -12.42 0.17 1.67
CA GLU A 24 -13.78 -0.37 1.80
C GLU A 24 -14.56 0.26 2.96
N SER A 25 -13.86 0.72 4.01
CA SER A 25 -14.49 1.37 5.18
C SER A 25 -14.87 2.84 4.96
N ILE A 26 -14.55 3.41 3.80
CA ILE A 26 -14.70 4.83 3.50
C ILE A 26 -16.07 5.11 2.90
N GLU A 27 -16.81 5.98 3.57
CA GLU A 27 -18.15 6.41 3.16
C GLU A 27 -18.06 7.65 2.27
N PRO A 28 -18.35 7.55 0.96
CA PRO A 28 -18.09 8.64 0.00
C PRO A 28 -18.90 9.91 0.29
N GLU A 29 -20.02 9.79 1.00
CA GLU A 29 -20.86 10.94 1.38
C GLU A 29 -20.27 11.78 2.51
N THR A 30 -19.38 11.21 3.32
CA THR A 30 -18.80 11.88 4.50
C THR A 30 -17.28 12.00 4.45
N THR A 31 -16.65 11.39 3.45
CA THR A 31 -15.19 11.39 3.31
C THR A 31 -14.70 12.73 2.79
N ASP A 32 -13.71 13.30 3.48
CA ASP A 32 -13.12 14.57 3.10
C ASP A 32 -12.03 14.39 2.01
N LEU A 33 -11.83 15.43 1.20
CA LEU A 33 -10.78 15.44 0.17
C LEU A 33 -9.39 15.13 0.72
N ASN A 34 -9.08 15.62 1.93
CA ASN A 34 -7.81 15.34 2.58
C ASN A 34 -7.64 13.85 2.94
N GLU A 35 -8.72 13.13 3.20
CA GLU A 35 -8.67 11.68 3.43
C GLU A 35 -8.38 10.93 2.12
N ILE A 36 -8.97 11.39 1.02
CA ILE A 36 -8.69 10.88 -0.33
C ILE A 36 -7.21 11.14 -0.69
N ASP A 37 -6.69 12.33 -0.44
CA ASP A 37 -5.28 12.67 -0.68
C ASP A 37 -4.33 11.76 0.12
N GLN A 38 -4.70 11.41 1.35
CA GLN A 38 -3.96 10.44 2.16
C GLN A 38 -4.00 9.02 1.58
N LEU A 39 -5.16 8.57 1.07
CA LEU A 39 -5.24 7.26 0.42
C LEU A 39 -4.37 7.17 -0.83
N ILE A 40 -4.36 8.22 -1.64
CA ILE A 40 -3.53 8.30 -2.84
C ILE A 40 -2.05 8.22 -2.45
N SER A 41 -1.64 9.02 -1.45
CA SER A 41 -0.27 9.01 -0.94
C SER A 41 0.17 7.64 -0.42
N LEU A 42 -0.74 6.89 0.22
CA LEU A 42 -0.46 5.54 0.71
C LEU A 42 -0.27 4.54 -0.43
N ILE A 43 -1.05 4.63 -1.52
CA ILE A 43 -0.83 3.80 -2.72
C ILE A 43 0.52 4.13 -3.35
N ASP A 44 0.84 5.41 -3.51
CA ASP A 44 2.10 5.85 -4.11
C ASP A 44 3.32 5.32 -3.33
N GLU A 45 3.27 5.34 -2.00
CA GLU A 45 4.31 4.77 -1.14
C GLU A 45 4.45 3.25 -1.35
N LEU A 46 3.34 2.53 -1.46
CA LEU A 46 3.34 1.08 -1.71
C LEU A 46 3.92 0.75 -3.09
N GLU A 47 3.63 1.57 -4.10
CA GLU A 47 4.19 1.42 -5.42
C GLU A 47 5.72 1.68 -5.43
N GLU A 48 6.19 2.72 -4.74
CA GLU A 48 7.61 2.98 -4.57
C GLU A 48 8.32 1.80 -3.90
N GLN A 49 7.76 1.28 -2.80
CA GLN A 49 8.32 0.13 -2.10
C GLN A 49 8.41 -1.11 -3.00
N MET A 50 7.36 -1.39 -3.78
CA MET A 50 7.37 -2.49 -4.74
C MET A 50 8.45 -2.28 -5.82
N ASN A 51 8.59 -1.06 -6.33
CA ASN A 51 9.57 -0.74 -7.36
C ASN A 51 11.01 -0.84 -6.84
N GLN A 52 11.27 -0.51 -5.58
CA GLN A 52 12.58 -0.70 -4.96
C GLN A 52 12.93 -2.19 -4.85
N ILE A 53 11.99 -3.02 -4.38
CA ILE A 53 12.20 -4.49 -4.31
C ILE A 53 12.49 -5.07 -5.71
N LYS A 54 11.80 -4.60 -6.74
CA LYS A 54 12.06 -5.02 -8.13
C LYS A 54 13.41 -4.55 -8.67
N LYS A 55 13.91 -3.39 -8.26
CA LYS A 55 15.23 -2.88 -8.67
C LYS A 55 16.38 -3.60 -7.97
N ASP A 56 16.14 -4.13 -6.77
CA ASP A 56 17.08 -5.00 -6.04
C ASP A 56 17.06 -6.47 -6.56
N GLN A 57 16.47 -6.74 -7.74
CA GLN A 57 16.47 -8.04 -8.44
C GLN A 57 17.56 -8.18 -9.50
#